data_AF-A0A498INE1-F1
#
_entry.id   AF-A0A498INE1-F1
#
_cell.length_a   1.000
_cell.length_b   1.000
_cell.length_c   1.000
_cell.angle_alpha   90.00
_cell.angle_beta   90.00
_cell.angle_gamma   90.00
#
_symmetry.space_group_name_H-M   'P 1'
#
loop_
_entity.id
_entity.type
_entity.pdbx_description
1 polymer ?
#
loop_
_entity_poly.entity_id
_entity_poly.type
_entity_poly.pdbx_seq_one_letter_code
_entity_poly.pdbx_strand_id
1 'polypeptide(L)'
;MAVAALQAADEYFKESKKACEAFNAAPPLSRNPPLWGTMKYLSEKIPKDASSKVRIKRDLYSHEKIMEIAPTLPNFALALKPEKFQRPPVDPSWNMEHMNKGSNQLRNDKI
;
A
#
# COMPACT_ATOMS: atom_id res chain seq x y z
N MET A 1 -17.35 -5.22 24.50
CA MET A 1 -16.51 -4.47 23.54
C MET A 1 -15.32 -5.28 23.03
N ALA A 2 -14.41 -5.77 23.89
CA ALA A 2 -13.23 -6.51 23.41
C ALA A 2 -13.54 -7.74 22.54
N VAL A 3 -14.55 -8.54 22.88
CA VAL A 3 -14.98 -9.70 22.06
C VAL A 3 -15.49 -9.27 20.68
N ALA A 4 -16.33 -8.23 20.62
CA ALA A 4 -16.84 -7.69 19.36
C ALA A 4 -15.72 -7.11 18.49
N ALA A 5 -14.73 -6.44 19.10
CA ALA A 5 -13.56 -5.94 18.38
C ALA A 5 -12.71 -7.09 17.79
N LEU A 6 -12.52 -8.18 18.54
CA LEU A 6 -11.79 -9.37 18.06
C LEU A 6 -12.55 -10.09 16.93
N GLN A 7 -13.87 -10.20 17.04
CA GLN A 7 -14.70 -10.76 15.98
C GLN A 7 -14.66 -9.89 14.72
N ALA A 8 -14.81 -8.58 14.87
CA ALA A 8 -14.68 -7.65 13.74
C ALA A 8 -13.29 -7.75 13.08
N ALA A 9 -12.22 -7.85 13.88
CA ALA A 9 -10.87 -8.06 13.35
C ALA A 9 -10.72 -9.36 12.54
N ASP A 10 -11.33 -10.46 13.00
CA ASP A 10 -11.35 -11.74 12.25
C ASP A 10 -12.10 -11.61 10.93
N GLU A 11 -13.23 -10.89 10.89
CA GLU A 11 -13.97 -10.66 9.64
C GLU A 11 -13.23 -9.74 8.66
N TYR A 12 -12.68 -8.62 9.13
CA TYR A 12 -11.85 -7.74 8.29
C TYR A 12 -10.63 -8.49 7.72
N PHE A 13 -10.04 -9.41 8.50
CA PHE A 13 -8.93 -10.21 8.03
C PHE A 13 -9.35 -11.18 6.92
N LYS A 14 -10.52 -11.84 7.02
CA LYS A 14 -11.06 -12.70 5.96
C LYS A 14 -11.38 -11.91 4.70
N GLU A 15 -11.97 -10.74 4.84
CA GLU A 15 -12.27 -9.85 3.70
C GLU A 15 -10.98 -9.38 3.01
N SER A 16 -9.99 -8.95 3.79
CA SER A 16 -8.67 -8.56 3.29
C SER A 16 -8.00 -9.68 2.50
N LYS A 17 -8.09 -10.93 2.97
CA LYS A 17 -7.57 -12.09 2.24
C LYS A 17 -8.24 -12.27 0.87
N LYS A 18 -9.57 -12.19 0.80
CA LYS A 18 -10.32 -12.28 -0.47
C LYS A 18 -9.93 -11.17 -1.43
N ALA A 19 -9.78 -9.93 -0.92
CA ALA A 19 -9.34 -8.80 -1.73
C ALA A 19 -7.91 -9.00 -2.27
N CYS A 20 -7.01 -9.54 -1.46
CA CYS A 20 -5.65 -9.89 -1.88
C CYS A 20 -5.66 -10.98 -2.98
N GLU A 21 -6.44 -12.04 -2.82
CA GLU A 21 -6.58 -13.09 -3.84
C GLU A 21 -7.13 -12.53 -5.16
N ALA A 22 -8.17 -11.69 -5.09
CA ALA A 22 -8.75 -11.05 -6.26
C ALA A 22 -7.75 -10.11 -6.96
N PHE A 23 -7.00 -9.31 -6.19
CA PHE A 23 -5.96 -8.42 -6.71
C PHE A 23 -4.88 -9.21 -7.45
N ASN A 24 -4.39 -10.30 -6.87
CA ASN A 24 -3.34 -11.10 -7.49
C ASN A 24 -3.84 -11.92 -8.70
N ALA A 25 -5.14 -12.19 -8.79
CA ALA A 25 -5.75 -12.82 -9.95
C ALA A 25 -6.04 -11.83 -11.10
N ALA A 26 -6.03 -10.51 -10.84
CA ALA A 26 -6.26 -9.50 -11.86
C ALA A 26 -5.04 -9.35 -12.80
N PRO A 27 -5.23 -9.12 -14.11
CA PRO A 27 -4.13 -8.83 -15.02
C PRO A 27 -3.41 -7.50 -14.69
N PRO A 28 -2.07 -7.43 -14.84
CA PRO A 28 -1.17 -8.55 -15.09
C PRO A 28 -1.07 -9.45 -13.87
N LEU A 29 -1.13 -10.78 -14.08
CA LEU A 29 -1.15 -11.76 -13.00
C LEU A 29 0.10 -11.58 -12.10
N SER A 30 -0.08 -11.01 -10.91
CA SER A 30 0.99 -10.90 -9.94
C SER A 30 1.09 -12.19 -9.14
N ARG A 31 2.32 -12.70 -8.96
CA ARG A 31 2.53 -13.88 -8.12
C ARG A 31 2.22 -13.51 -6.67
N ASN A 32 1.35 -14.29 -6.04
CA ASN A 32 1.11 -14.20 -4.60
C ASN A 32 2.45 -14.42 -3.86
N PRO A 33 2.98 -13.41 -3.13
CA PRO A 33 4.15 -13.63 -2.32
C PRO A 33 3.78 -14.56 -1.15
N PRO A 34 4.71 -15.42 -0.69
CA PRO A 34 4.50 -16.19 0.53
C PRO A 34 4.23 -15.24 1.70
N LEU A 35 3.36 -15.65 2.64
CA LEU A 35 3.08 -14.86 3.83
C LEU A 35 4.36 -14.66 4.65
N TRP A 36 4.71 -13.40 4.92
CA TRP A 36 5.90 -13.03 5.66
C TRP A 36 5.62 -11.85 6.60
N GLY A 37 6.54 -11.62 7.54
CA GLY A 37 6.49 -10.51 8.47
C GLY A 37 5.16 -10.39 9.23
N THR A 38 4.63 -9.17 9.28
CA THR A 38 3.39 -8.82 9.98
C THR A 38 2.20 -9.66 9.49
N MET A 39 2.11 -9.95 8.19
CA MET A 39 0.94 -10.66 7.67
C MET A 39 0.89 -12.12 8.13
N LYS A 40 2.05 -12.78 8.21
CA LYS A 40 2.14 -14.12 8.81
C LYS A 40 1.68 -14.10 10.27
N TYR A 41 2.19 -13.15 11.06
CA TYR A 41 1.81 -13.02 12.47
C TYR A 41 0.30 -12.80 12.65
N LEU A 42 -0.29 -11.87 11.90
CA LEU A 42 -1.72 -11.56 11.99
C LEU A 42 -2.58 -12.77 11.58
N SER A 43 -2.18 -13.52 10.56
CA SER A 43 -2.88 -14.74 10.12
C SER A 43 -2.92 -15.83 11.18
N GLU A 44 -1.92 -15.88 12.07
CA GLU A 44 -1.87 -16.85 13.16
C GLU A 44 -2.58 -16.35 14.42
N LYS A 45 -2.51 -15.05 14.72
CA LYS A 45 -2.98 -14.50 15.99
C LYS A 45 -4.46 -14.16 15.99
N ILE A 46 -4.96 -13.48 14.95
CA ILE A 46 -6.34 -12.99 14.92
C ILE A 46 -7.35 -14.14 15.08
N PRO A 47 -7.26 -15.25 14.32
CA PRO A 47 -8.23 -16.34 14.46
C PRO A 47 -8.12 -17.08 15.81
N LYS A 48 -6.91 -17.18 16.38
CA LYS A 48 -6.68 -17.81 17.69
C LYS A 48 -7.29 -16.96 18.81
N ASP A 49 -7.09 -15.66 18.78
CA ASP A 49 -7.57 -14.75 19.81
C ASP A 49 -9.10 -14.56 19.72
N ALA A 50 -9.66 -14.56 18.51
CA ALA A 50 -11.11 -14.54 18.31
C ALA A 50 -11.77 -15.85 18.79
N SER A 51 -11.29 -17.02 18.37
CA SER A 51 -11.93 -18.31 18.73
C SER A 51 -11.80 -18.65 20.21
N SER A 52 -10.66 -18.35 20.84
CA SER A 52 -10.42 -18.63 22.27
C SER A 52 -11.34 -17.82 23.20
N LYS A 53 -11.87 -16.69 22.73
CA LYS A 53 -12.75 -15.81 23.52
C LYS A 53 -14.24 -15.92 23.14
N VAL A 54 -14.60 -16.75 22.15
CA VAL A 54 -15.99 -16.96 21.66
C VAL A 54 -16.58 -18.27 22.20
N ARG A 55 -16.54 -18.48 23.52
CA ARG A 55 -17.26 -19.59 24.18
C ARG A 55 -18.60 -19.19 24.81
N ILE A 56 -18.96 -17.90 24.82
CA ILE A 56 -20.02 -17.40 25.73
C ILE A 56 -21.33 -16.97 25.04
N LYS A 57 -21.39 -16.60 23.75
CA LYS A 57 -22.68 -16.30 23.05
C LYS A 57 -22.57 -16.58 21.55
N ARG A 58 -23.07 -17.72 21.06
CA ARG A 58 -22.99 -18.13 19.64
C ARG A 58 -24.14 -17.56 18.80
N ASP A 59 -25.21 -17.23 19.48
CA ASP A 59 -26.53 -16.81 19.03
C ASP A 59 -26.67 -15.28 18.90
N LEU A 60 -25.75 -14.50 19.47
CA LEU A 60 -25.85 -13.03 19.51
C LEU A 60 -25.07 -12.31 18.41
N TYR A 61 -24.20 -13.00 17.67
CA TYR A 61 -23.21 -12.38 16.77
C TYR A 61 -23.38 -12.88 15.32
N SER A 62 -24.36 -12.32 14.61
CA SER A 62 -24.41 -12.37 13.14
C SER A 62 -23.40 -11.36 12.56
N HIS A 63 -22.96 -11.58 11.31
CA HIS A 63 -21.95 -10.76 10.62
C HIS A 63 -22.25 -9.25 10.68
N GLU A 64 -23.48 -8.83 10.35
CA GLU A 64 -23.93 -7.43 10.44
C GLU A 64 -23.83 -6.87 11.86
N LYS A 65 -24.30 -7.65 12.84
CA LYS A 65 -24.38 -7.22 14.23
C LYS A 65 -23.00 -7.10 14.88
N ILE A 66 -22.00 -7.84 14.40
CA ILE A 66 -20.62 -7.73 14.89
C ILE A 66 -20.00 -6.39 14.50
N MET A 67 -20.23 -5.94 13.26
CA MET A 67 -19.69 -4.66 12.77
C MET A 67 -20.35 -3.46 13.47
N GLU A 68 -21.66 -3.53 13.76
CA GLU A 68 -22.35 -2.49 14.53
C GLU A 68 -21.90 -2.39 15.99
N ILE A 69 -21.49 -3.51 16.60
CA ILE A 69 -21.08 -3.55 18.02
C ILE A 69 -19.58 -3.23 18.19
N ALA A 70 -18.79 -3.25 17.10
CA ALA A 70 -17.39 -2.91 17.15
C ALA A 70 -17.21 -1.43 17.49
N PRO A 71 -16.35 -1.07 18.46
CA PRO A 71 -16.11 0.32 18.80
C PRO A 71 -15.44 1.03 17.62
N THR A 72 -15.86 2.27 17.35
CA THR A 72 -15.19 3.12 16.35
C THR A 72 -13.74 3.34 16.76
N LEU A 73 -12.82 3.11 15.83
CA LEU A 73 -11.41 3.40 16.07
C LEU A 73 -11.21 4.92 16.19
N PRO A 74 -10.36 5.39 17.12
CA PRO A 74 -10.03 6.80 17.20
C PRO A 74 -9.33 7.26 15.91
N ASN A 75 -9.45 8.54 15.59
CA ASN A 75 -8.73 9.11 14.45
C ASN A 75 -7.24 9.22 14.81
N PHE A 76 -6.40 8.44 14.15
CA PHE A 76 -4.96 8.45 14.36
C PHE A 76 -4.29 9.48 13.44
N ALA A 77 -3.45 10.34 14.00
CA ALA A 77 -2.63 11.26 13.19
C ALA A 77 -1.64 10.47 12.32
N LEU A 78 -1.45 10.90 11.06
CA LEU A 78 -0.48 10.29 10.16
C LEU A 78 0.94 10.49 10.69
N ALA A 79 1.67 9.38 10.85
CA ALA A 79 3.04 9.40 11.35
C ALA A 79 4.06 9.92 10.32
N LEU A 80 3.76 9.77 9.03
CA LEU A 80 4.65 10.13 7.92
C LEU A 80 4.07 11.30 7.14
N LYS A 81 4.96 12.21 6.72
CA LYS A 81 4.64 13.29 5.76
C LYS A 81 5.43 13.05 4.48
N PRO A 82 4.84 13.27 3.29
CA PRO A 82 5.57 13.17 2.04
C PRO A 82 6.75 14.16 2.05
N GLU A 83 7.93 13.68 1.71
CA GLU A 83 9.08 14.54 1.48
C GLU A 83 8.95 15.18 0.08
N LYS A 84 9.39 16.44 -0.05
CA LYS A 84 9.42 17.10 -1.36
C LYS A 84 10.49 16.42 -2.22
N PHE A 85 10.06 15.79 -3.29
CA PHE A 85 10.98 15.23 -4.28
C PHE A 85 11.79 16.34 -4.96
N GLN A 86 13.11 16.17 -5.01
CA GLN A 86 14.01 17.05 -5.76
C GLN A 86 14.55 16.28 -6.97
N ARG A 87 14.36 16.84 -8.16
CA ARG A 87 14.94 16.28 -9.39
C ARG A 87 16.45 16.52 -9.41
N PRO A 88 17.26 15.55 -9.87
CA PRO A 88 18.65 15.82 -10.20
C PRO A 88 18.76 16.98 -11.21
N PRO A 89 19.86 17.76 -11.17
CA PRO A 89 20.13 18.76 -12.20
C PRO A 89 20.24 18.09 -13.57
N VAL A 90 19.87 18.82 -14.63
CA VAL A 90 20.01 18.36 -16.02
C VAL A 90 21.49 18.23 -16.35
N ASP A 91 21.87 17.12 -16.99
CA ASP A 91 23.25 16.89 -17.40
C ASP A 91 23.66 17.93 -18.48
N PRO A 92 24.82 18.61 -18.34
CA PRO A 92 25.29 19.60 -19.30
C PRO A 92 25.39 19.08 -20.74
N SER A 93 25.64 17.79 -20.95
CA SER A 93 25.74 17.15 -22.27
C SER A 93 24.45 17.24 -23.08
N TRP A 94 23.30 17.41 -22.43
CA TRP A 94 21.99 17.52 -23.08
C TRP A 94 21.78 18.90 -23.76
N ASN A 95 22.66 19.87 -23.53
CA ASN A 95 22.57 21.23 -24.10
C ASN A 95 23.55 21.47 -25.27
N MET A 96 24.34 20.48 -25.69
CA MET A 96 25.42 20.66 -26.68
C MET A 96 24.97 20.68 -28.15
N GLU A 97 23.71 20.38 -28.46
CA GLU A 97 23.21 20.30 -29.85
C GLU A 97 23.01 21.66 -30.54
N HIS A 98 23.10 22.77 -29.82
CA HIS A 98 22.88 24.13 -30.35
C HIS A 98 24.15 24.94 -30.68
N MET A 99 25.35 24.43 -30.40
CA MET A 99 26.59 25.22 -30.53
C MET A 99 27.35 25.04 -31.85
N ASN A 100 26.87 24.21 -32.80
CA ASN A 100 27.62 23.90 -34.03
C ASN A 100 26.98 24.42 -35.33
N LYS A 101 26.32 25.59 -35.28
CA LYS A 101 25.86 26.32 -36.47
C LYS A 101 26.35 27.77 -36.44
N GLY A 102 27.62 28.01 -36.77
CA GLY A 102 28.09 29.37 -36.99
C GLY A 102 29.60 29.60 -36.92
N SER A 103 30.39 28.92 -37.74
CA SER A 103 31.80 29.32 -37.90
C SER A 103 32.38 28.99 -39.29
N ASN A 104 31.59 29.14 -40.36
CA ASN A 104 32.11 29.16 -41.72
C ASN A 104 31.69 30.46 -42.43
N GLN A 105 32.18 31.60 -41.94
CA GLN A 105 32.21 32.83 -42.73
C GLN A 105 33.57 33.51 -42.58
N LEU A 106 34.09 33.94 -43.72
CA LEU A 106 35.22 34.86 -43.94
C LEU A 106 36.63 34.24 -44.01
N ARG A 107 36.94 33.66 -45.18
CA ARG A 107 38.22 33.90 -45.86
C ARG A 107 37.96 34.23 -47.32
N ASN A 108 37.55 35.46 -47.57
CA ASN A 108 37.69 36.12 -48.88
C ASN A 108 38.12 37.56 -48.58
N ASP A 109 39.38 37.88 -48.90
CA ASP A 109 39.86 39.19 -49.37
C ASP A 109 41.38 39.06 -49.63
N LYS A 110 41.81 39.06 -50.92
CA LYS A 110 42.54 40.13 -51.65
C LYS A 110 44.05 40.19 -51.26
N ILE A 111 45.05 40.17 -52.14
CA ILE A 111 45.27 40.49 -53.57
C ILE A 111 46.26 39.46 -54.14
#